data_AF-R1F6G2-F1
#
_entry.id   AF-R1F6G2-F1
#
_cell.length_a   1.000
_cell.length_b   1.000
_cell.length_c   1.000
_cell.angle_alpha   90.00
_cell.angle_beta   90.00
_cell.angle_gamma   90.00
#
_symmetry.space_group_name_H-M   'P 1'
#
loop_
_entity.id
_entity.type
_entity.pdbx_description
1 polymer ?
#
loop_
_entity_poly.entity_id
_entity_poly.type
_entity_poly.pdbx_seq_one_letter_code
_entity_poly.pdbx_strand_id
1 'polypeptide(L)'
;KAMVEVEVTDQMFEAAAYRFPINTPLTKEAYYYRSIFEEHFPLESAARCVPYGKSVACSTPTALEWDAKFKEMADPSGRAVLDVHQQAY
;
A
#
# COMPACT_ATOMS: atom_id res chain seq x y z
N LYS A 1 -9.56 -8.14 -1.86
CA LYS A 1 -8.40 -9.04 -1.67
C LYS A 1 -8.29 -10.13 -2.74
N ALA A 2 -9.36 -10.85 -3.09
CA ALA A 2 -9.27 -11.99 -4.03
C ALA A 2 -8.63 -11.67 -5.40
N MET A 3 -8.91 -10.52 -6.00
CA MET A 3 -8.32 -10.13 -7.30
C MET A 3 -6.79 -9.99 -7.23
N VAL A 4 -6.28 -9.31 -6.21
CA VAL A 4 -4.84 -9.03 -6.06
C VAL A 4 -4.04 -10.32 -5.87
N GLU A 5 -4.61 -11.31 -5.20
CA GLU A 5 -3.97 -12.63 -4.99
C GLU A 5 -3.83 -13.42 -6.30
N VAL A 6 -4.66 -13.15 -7.30
CA VAL A 6 -4.56 -13.72 -8.65
C VAL A 6 -3.53 -12.96 -9.48
N GLU A 7 -3.52 -11.63 -9.39
CA GLU A 7 -2.68 -10.76 -10.20
C GLU A 7 -1.22 -10.67 -9.71
N VAL A 8 -0.98 -10.88 -8.40
CA VAL A 8 0.34 -10.80 -7.77
C VAL A 8 0.65 -12.12 -7.07
N THR A 9 1.46 -12.94 -7.74
CA THR A 9 1.94 -14.21 -7.19
C THR A 9 2.93 -14.00 -6.04
N ASP A 10 3.08 -15.01 -5.17
CA ASP A 10 4.06 -14.96 -4.08
C ASP A 10 5.50 -14.78 -4.62
N GLN A 11 5.84 -15.44 -5.72
CA GLN A 11 7.15 -15.30 -6.35
C GLN A 11 7.40 -13.87 -6.88
N MET A 12 6.39 -13.22 -7.46
CA MET A 12 6.50 -11.82 -7.87
C MET A 12 6.74 -10.91 -6.66
N PHE A 13 6.05 -11.19 -5.56
CA PHE A 13 6.15 -10.40 -4.34
C PHE A 13 7.48 -10.62 -3.60
N GLU A 14 8.02 -11.84 -3.58
CA GLU A 14 9.37 -12.14 -3.06
C GLU A 14 10.45 -11.36 -3.81
N ALA A 15 10.26 -11.15 -5.12
CA ALA A 15 11.16 -10.37 -5.95
C ALA A 15 10.91 -8.84 -5.90
N ALA A 16 9.96 -8.36 -5.08
CA ALA A 16 9.53 -6.96 -5.08
C ALA A 16 10.66 -5.97 -4.82
N ALA A 17 11.61 -6.30 -3.94
CA ALA A 17 12.75 -5.43 -3.64
C ALA A 17 13.70 -5.23 -4.83
N TYR A 18 13.80 -6.23 -5.71
CA TYR A 18 14.61 -6.15 -6.93
C TYR A 18 13.90 -5.37 -8.03
N ARG A 19 12.58 -5.56 -8.18
CA ARG A 19 11.77 -4.85 -9.17
C ARG A 19 11.52 -3.39 -8.80
N PHE A 20 11.21 -3.13 -7.53
CA PHE A 20 10.87 -1.81 -6.99
C PHE A 20 11.86 -1.41 -5.88
N PRO A 21 13.11 -1.05 -6.23
CA PRO A 21 14.12 -0.71 -5.24
C PRO A 21 13.82 0.61 -4.50
N ILE A 22 13.05 1.51 -5.13
CA ILE A 22 12.55 2.74 -4.51
C ILE A 22 11.15 2.47 -3.99
N ASN A 23 10.90 2.71 -2.69
CA ASN A 23 9.59 2.55 -2.07
C ASN A 23 8.99 1.17 -2.31
N THR A 24 9.73 0.11 -1.91
CA THR A 24 9.34 -1.28 -2.13
C THR A 24 7.96 -1.58 -1.52
N PRO A 25 7.01 -2.17 -2.28
CA PRO A 25 5.69 -2.50 -1.76
C PRO A 25 5.75 -3.47 -0.57
N LEU A 26 5.01 -3.16 0.50
CA LEU A 26 4.96 -3.98 1.72
C LEU A 26 3.82 -5.01 1.73
N THR A 27 2.91 -4.95 0.76
CA THR A 27 1.80 -5.89 0.57
C THR A 27 1.61 -6.17 -0.93
N LYS A 28 0.98 -7.32 -1.27
CA LYS A 28 0.62 -7.62 -2.66
C LYS A 28 -0.30 -6.57 -3.29
N GLU A 29 -1.15 -5.94 -2.48
CA GLU A 29 -2.05 -4.87 -2.93
C GLU A 29 -1.26 -3.60 -3.29
N ALA A 30 -0.31 -3.20 -2.44
CA ALA A 30 0.60 -2.11 -2.76
C ALA A 30 1.47 -2.44 -3.99
N TYR A 31 1.84 -3.71 -4.18
CA TYR A 31 2.58 -4.16 -5.36
C TYR A 31 1.75 -3.96 -6.63
N TYR A 32 0.48 -4.41 -6.61
CA TYR A 32 -0.44 -4.24 -7.73
C TYR A 32 -0.60 -2.76 -8.12
N TYR A 33 -0.83 -1.88 -7.13
CA TYR A 33 -0.91 -0.43 -7.37
C TYR A 33 0.40 0.15 -7.90
N ARG A 34 1.54 -0.32 -7.37
CA ARG A 34 2.85 0.13 -7.85
C ARG A 34 3.11 -0.29 -9.30
N SER A 35 2.65 -1.46 -9.71
CA SER A 35 2.72 -1.89 -11.12
C SER A 35 1.93 -0.98 -12.05
N ILE A 36 0.70 -0.61 -11.67
CA ILE A 36 -0.14 0.32 -12.45
C ILE A 36 0.53 1.71 -12.51
N PHE A 37 1.07 2.19 -11.39
CA PHE A 37 1.77 3.48 -11.33
C PHE A 37 2.98 3.51 -12.28
N GLU A 38 3.81 2.47 -12.27
CA GLU A 38 5.01 2.39 -13.11
C GLU A 38 4.67 2.32 -14.61
N GLU A 39 3.56 1.68 -14.98
CA GLU A 39 3.08 1.64 -16.36
C GLU A 39 2.77 3.05 -16.91
N HIS A 40 2.24 3.94 -16.07
CA HIS A 40 1.88 5.31 -16.45
C HIS A 40 3.03 6.30 -16.23
N PHE A 41 3.88 6.05 -15.23
CA PHE A 41 4.97 6.93 -14.81
C PHE A 41 6.29 6.14 -14.68
N PRO A 42 6.92 5.74 -15.81
CA PRO A 42 8.10 4.87 -15.83
C PRO A 42 9.41 5.64 -15.52
N LEU A 43 9.39 6.49 -14.50
CA LEU A 43 10.52 7.31 -14.08
C LEU A 43 10.76 7.15 -12.58
N GLU A 44 12.01 6.93 -12.20
CA GLU A 44 12.39 6.83 -10.79
C GLU A 44 12.12 8.14 -10.01
N SER A 45 12.22 9.30 -10.67
CA SER A 45 11.88 10.59 -10.06
C SER A 45 10.41 10.65 -9.65
N ALA A 46 9.50 10.11 -10.46
CA ALA A 46 8.07 10.05 -10.15
C ALA A 46 7.82 9.18 -8.91
N ALA A 47 8.49 8.03 -8.80
CA ALA A 47 8.37 7.15 -7.63
C ALA A 47 8.85 7.82 -6.33
N ARG A 48 9.87 8.69 -6.40
CA ARG A 48 10.38 9.45 -5.23
C ARG A 48 9.42 10.57 -4.78
N CYS A 49 8.54 11.05 -5.66
CA CYS A 49 7.53 12.04 -5.31
C CYS A 49 6.37 11.45 -4.49
N VAL A 50 6.20 10.12 -4.48
CA VAL A 50 5.15 9.45 -3.72
C VAL A 50 5.64 9.22 -2.28
N PRO A 51 4.95 9.75 -1.25
CA PRO A 51 5.29 9.48 0.14
C PRO A 51 5.24 7.98 0.45
N TYR A 52 6.24 7.48 1.18
CA TYR A 52 6.37 6.07 1.52
C TYR A 52 6.32 5.84 3.02
N GLY A 53 5.57 4.84 3.45
CA GLY A 53 5.39 4.48 4.85
C GLY A 53 3.94 4.09 5.16
N LYS A 54 3.68 3.77 6.43
CA LYS A 54 2.32 3.51 6.91
C LYS A 54 1.55 4.81 6.97
N SER A 55 0.40 4.87 6.30
CA SER A 55 -0.57 5.95 6.38
C SER A 55 -1.97 5.35 6.41
N VAL A 56 -2.95 6.18 6.82
CA VAL A 56 -4.37 5.91 6.62
C VAL A 56 -4.97 7.17 6.02
N ALA A 57 -5.46 7.09 4.79
CA ALA A 57 -5.97 8.21 4.01
C ALA A 57 -4.96 9.39 3.96
N CYS A 58 -5.36 10.59 4.37
CA CYS A 58 -4.54 11.81 4.38
C CYS A 58 -3.66 11.94 5.64
N SER A 59 -3.63 10.93 6.50
CA SER A 59 -3.00 11.01 7.81
C SER A 59 -1.52 10.65 7.71
N THR A 60 -0.66 11.46 8.32
CA THR A 60 0.77 11.15 8.43
C THR A 60 1.01 9.98 9.38
N PRO A 61 2.19 9.33 9.34
CA PRO A 61 2.54 8.29 10.31
C PRO A 61 2.33 8.74 11.78
N THR A 62 2.52 10.03 12.06
CA THR A 62 2.29 10.65 13.37
C THR A 62 0.85 10.55 13.84
N ALA A 63 -0.13 10.64 12.93
CA ALA A 63 -1.54 10.49 13.29
C ALA A 63 -1.89 9.06 13.70
N LEU A 64 -1.16 8.06 13.19
CA LEU A 64 -1.31 6.66 13.61
C LEU A 64 -0.77 6.38 15.02
N GLU A 65 0.05 7.28 15.57
CA GLU A 65 0.59 7.14 16.93
C GLU A 65 -0.37 7.67 18.00
N TRP A 66 -1.36 8.47 17.63
CA TRP A 66 -2.32 9.07 18.57
C TRP A 66 -3.44 8.14 18.99
N ASP A 67 -3.71 7.10 18.21
CA ASP A 67 -4.76 6.12 18.49
C ASP A 67 -4.26 4.70 18.25
N ALA A 68 -4.26 3.90 19.32
CA ALA A 68 -3.80 2.52 19.32
C ALA A 68 -4.60 1.63 18.34
N LYS A 69 -5.89 1.91 18.09
CA LYS A 69 -6.70 1.17 17.13
C LYS A 69 -6.28 1.48 15.69
N PHE A 70 -5.94 2.73 15.37
CA PHE A 70 -5.43 3.10 14.05
C PHE A 70 -4.04 2.49 13.77
N LYS A 71 -3.24 2.28 14.81
CA LYS A 71 -1.94 1.59 14.70
C LYS A 71 -2.08 0.14 14.25
N GLU A 72 -3.13 -0.55 14.67
CA GLU A 72 -3.41 -1.95 14.32
C GLU A 72 -4.24 -2.11 13.04
N MET A 73 -4.97 -1.08 12.61
CA MET A 73 -5.83 -1.09 11.42
C MET A 73 -5.39 -0.08 10.33
N ALA A 74 -4.10 -0.13 9.98
CA ALA A 74 -3.53 0.74 8.96
C ALA A 74 -3.87 0.26 7.53
N ASP A 75 -5.13 0.43 7.12
CA ASP A 75 -5.52 0.36 5.71
C ASP A 75 -5.18 1.71 5.02
N PRO A 76 -4.28 1.74 4.02
CA PRO A 76 -3.84 3.00 3.41
C PRO A 76 -4.98 3.86 2.85
N SER A 77 -6.09 3.25 2.44
CA SER A 77 -7.25 3.98 1.92
C SER A 77 -8.28 4.37 2.99
N GLY A 78 -8.21 3.79 4.19
CA GLY A 78 -9.21 3.96 5.25
C GLY A 78 -10.58 3.33 4.97
N ARG A 79 -10.76 2.66 3.82
CA ARG A 79 -12.05 2.07 3.40
C ARG A 79 -12.40 0.80 4.18
N ALA A 80 -11.40 0.15 4.75
CA ALA A 80 -11.52 -1.15 5.39
C ALA A 80 -11.27 -1.13 6.91
N VAL A 81 -11.49 0.02 7.56
CA VAL A 81 -11.37 0.12 9.02
C VAL A 81 -12.54 -0.64 9.67
N LEU A 82 -12.22 -1.79 10.28
CA LEU A 82 -13.15 -2.70 10.95
C LEU A 82 -13.67 -2.09 12.25
N ASP A 83 -14.68 -1.24 12.14
CA ASP A 83 -15.56 -0.69 13.20
C ASP A 83 -16.38 0.49 12.63
N VAL A 84 -15.86 1.12 11.57
CA VAL A 84 -16.47 2.31 10.95
C VAL A 84 -17.43 1.92 9.82
N HIS A 85 -17.05 0.91 9.01
CA HIS A 85 -17.81 0.50 7.83
C HIS A 85 -18.51 -0.85 8.07
N GLN A 86 -19.80 -0.93 7.72
CA GLN A 86 -20.59 -2.17 7.83
C GLN A 86 -20.16 -3.25 6.82
N GLN A 87 -19.55 -2.84 5.71
CA GLN A 87 -18.98 -3.72 4.69
C GLN A 87 -17.64 -3.13 4.25
N ALA A 88 -16.56 -3.90 4.39
CA ALA A 88 -15.22 -3.47 4.05
C ALA A 88 -14.80 -3.89 2.62
N TYR A 89 -15.45 -4.91 2.05
CA TYR A 89 -15.14 -5.55 0.77
C TYR A 89 -16.32 -6.34 0.21
#